data_AF-A0A973J923-F1
#
_entry.id   AF-A0A973J923-F1
#
_cell.length_a   1.000
_cell.length_b   1.000
_cell.length_c   1.000
_cell.angle_alpha   90.00
_cell.angle_beta   90.00
_cell.angle_gamma   90.00
#
_symmetry.space_group_name_H-M   'P 1'
#
loop_
_entity.id
_entity.type
_entity.pdbx_description
1 polymer ?
#
loop_
_entity_poly.entity_id
_entity_poly.type
_entity_poly.pdbx_seq_one_letter_code
_entity_poly.pdbx_strand_id
1 'polypeptide(L)'
;MTTPIPISDLVSLLRFNVSDRLKQDFVGKDQVIDLMLISAIAREHLLLVGPPGTAKSELVKRFVLLLGARKDTGDLFEYLLTRFTEPSEIFGPVNIKEFQQGSFTRTIERALPKAKVAFL
;
A
#
# COMPACT_ATOMS: atom_id res chain seq x y z
N MET A 1 26.46 -8.57 -5.99
CA MET A 1 25.76 -8.28 -7.26
C MET A 1 24.58 -9.23 -7.35
N THR A 2 23.35 -8.76 -7.10
CA THR A 2 22.15 -9.59 -7.19
C THR A 2 21.82 -9.79 -8.67
N THR A 3 21.93 -11.02 -9.15
CA THR A 3 21.46 -11.40 -10.48
C THR A 3 19.96 -11.08 -10.59
N PRO A 4 19.50 -10.42 -11.67
CA PRO A 4 18.08 -10.17 -11.88
C PRO A 4 17.32 -11.50 -11.93
N ILE A 5 16.25 -11.60 -11.16
CA ILE A 5 15.34 -12.76 -11.20
C ILE A 5 14.62 -12.73 -12.56
N PRO A 6 14.57 -13.85 -13.32
CA PRO A 6 13.76 -13.93 -14.52
C PRO A 6 12.29 -13.60 -14.23
N ILE A 7 11.62 -12.90 -15.15
CA ILE A 7 10.22 -12.47 -14.96
C ILE A 7 9.30 -13.68 -14.72
N SER A 8 9.54 -14.82 -15.39
CA SER A 8 8.81 -16.07 -15.17
C SER A 8 8.86 -16.53 -13.71
N ASP A 9 10.03 -16.42 -13.10
CA ASP A 9 10.30 -16.92 -11.75
C ASP A 9 9.71 -15.96 -10.72
N LEU A 10 9.79 -14.65 -10.98
CA LEU A 10 9.13 -13.63 -10.17
C LEU A 10 7.60 -13.83 -10.18
N VAL A 11 7.01 -14.01 -11.36
CA VAL A 11 5.57 -14.24 -11.49
C VAL A 11 5.15 -15.51 -10.76
N SER A 12 5.91 -16.60 -10.90
CA SER A 12 5.62 -17.86 -10.21
C SER A 12 5.72 -17.71 -8.69
N LEU A 13 6.75 -17.01 -8.21
CA LEU A 13 6.95 -16.74 -6.79
C LEU A 13 5.79 -15.89 -6.21
N LEU A 14 5.38 -14.83 -6.92
CA LEU A 14 4.29 -13.97 -6.48
C LEU A 14 2.94 -14.66 -6.54
N ARG A 15 2.69 -15.50 -7.55
CA ARG A 15 1.48 -16.32 -7.62
C ARG A 15 1.36 -17.22 -6.40
N PHE A 16 2.40 -18.01 -6.15
CA PHE A 16 2.42 -18.99 -5.06
C PHE A 16 2.38 -18.34 -3.66
N ASN A 17 3.16 -17.28 -3.44
CA ASN A 17 3.28 -16.68 -2.11
C ASN A 17 2.23 -15.61 -1.80
N VAL A 18 1.59 -15.02 -2.81
CA VAL A 18 0.64 -13.91 -2.63
C VAL A 18 -0.74 -14.26 -3.16
N SER A 19 -0.89 -14.45 -4.47
CA SER A 19 -2.20 -14.65 -5.10
C SER A 19 -2.92 -15.87 -4.56
N ASP A 20 -2.28 -17.04 -4.57
CA ASP A 20 -2.93 -18.31 -4.22
C ASP A 20 -3.33 -18.32 -2.74
N ARG A 21 -2.52 -17.73 -1.86
CA ARG A 21 -2.84 -17.55 -0.45
C ARG A 21 -4.07 -16.65 -0.25
N LEU A 22 -4.14 -15.54 -0.99
CA LEU A 22 -5.31 -14.66 -0.91
C LEU A 22 -6.57 -15.32 -1.47
N LYS A 23 -6.48 -16.09 -2.55
CA LYS A 23 -7.64 -16.79 -3.13
C LYS A 23 -8.18 -17.86 -2.19
N GLN A 24 -7.33 -18.47 -1.37
CA GLN A 24 -7.75 -19.37 -0.29
C GLN A 24 -8.44 -18.62 0.86
N ASP A 25 -7.93 -17.44 1.24
CA ASP A 25 -8.46 -16.63 2.33
C ASP A 25 -9.77 -15.88 1.95
N PHE A 26 -9.96 -15.53 0.66
CA PHE A 26 -11.04 -14.65 0.19
C PHE A 26 -11.88 -15.26 -0.95
N VAL A 27 -13.05 -15.80 -0.60
CA VAL A 27 -13.99 -16.41 -1.56
C VAL A 27 -14.52 -15.39 -2.57
N GLY A 28 -14.47 -15.74 -3.85
CA GLY A 28 -15.05 -14.96 -4.95
C GLY A 28 -14.29 -13.67 -5.28
N LYS A 29 -13.03 -13.54 -4.83
CA LYS A 29 -12.18 -12.35 -5.05
C LYS A 29 -11.03 -12.58 -6.02
N ASP A 30 -10.98 -13.72 -6.70
CA ASP A 30 -9.89 -14.15 -7.58
C ASP A 30 -9.48 -13.09 -8.60
N GLN A 31 -10.45 -12.54 -9.34
CA GLN A 31 -10.18 -11.51 -10.35
C GLN A 31 -9.59 -10.24 -9.73
N VAL A 32 -10.11 -9.81 -8.57
CA VAL A 32 -9.59 -8.62 -7.87
C VAL A 32 -8.17 -8.89 -7.38
N ILE A 33 -7.89 -10.08 -6.86
CA ILE A 33 -6.56 -10.49 -6.42
C ILE A 33 -5.56 -10.49 -7.58
N ASP A 34 -5.96 -11.01 -8.74
CA ASP A 34 -5.11 -10.99 -9.94
C ASP A 34 -4.82 -9.55 -10.40
N LEU A 35 -5.84 -8.68 -10.41
CA LEU A 35 -5.67 -7.26 -10.75
C LEU A 35 -4.80 -6.52 -9.73
N MET A 36 -4.93 -6.82 -8.43
CA MET A 36 -4.05 -6.27 -7.39
C MET A 36 -2.59 -6.62 -7.66
N LEU A 37 -2.31 -7.88 -8.00
CA LEU A 37 -0.96 -8.31 -8.29
C LEU A 37 -0.40 -7.63 -9.55
N ILE A 38 -1.18 -7.58 -10.63
CA ILE A 38 -0.79 -6.91 -11.88
C ILE A 38 -0.50 -5.43 -11.63
N SER A 39 -1.40 -4.74 -10.93
CA SER A 39 -1.26 -3.31 -10.62
C SER A 39 0.00 -3.03 -9.80
N ALA A 40 0.29 -3.86 -8.80
CA ALA A 40 1.48 -3.73 -7.97
C ALA A 40 2.79 -3.91 -8.77
N ILE A 41 2.83 -4.89 -9.70
CA ILE A 41 4.00 -5.12 -10.56
C ILE A 41 4.16 -3.98 -11.58
N ALA A 42 3.05 -3.54 -12.18
CA ALA A 42 3.02 -2.45 -13.16
C ALA A 42 3.26 -1.07 -12.54
N ARG A 43 3.17 -0.95 -11.20
CA ARG A 43 3.18 0.31 -10.44
C ARG A 43 2.02 1.24 -10.79
N GLU A 44 0.87 0.63 -11.06
CA GLU A 44 -0.38 1.33 -11.39
C GLU A 44 -1.35 1.36 -10.21
N HIS A 45 -2.23 2.35 -10.19
CA HIS A 45 -3.24 2.50 -9.15
C HIS A 45 -4.42 1.54 -9.37
N LEU A 46 -4.98 1.01 -8.28
CA LEU A 46 -6.18 0.17 -8.30
C LEU A 46 -7.29 0.79 -7.46
N LEU A 47 -8.48 0.93 -8.07
CA LEU A 47 -9.69 1.35 -7.37
C LEU A 47 -10.58 0.14 -7.05
N LEU A 48 -10.87 -0.06 -5.76
CA LEU A 48 -11.77 -1.11 -5.30
C LEU A 48 -13.14 -0.53 -4.93
N VAL A 49 -14.14 -0.75 -5.79
CA VAL A 49 -15.52 -0.27 -5.56
C VAL A 49 -16.42 -1.42 -5.09
N GLY A 50 -17.24 -1.15 -4.08
CA GLY A 50 -18.29 -2.07 -3.66
C GLY A 50 -18.92 -1.68 -2.33
N PRO A 51 -19.98 -2.38 -1.89
CA PRO A 51 -20.66 -2.10 -0.63
C PRO A 51 -19.72 -2.17 0.59
N PRO A 52 -19.99 -1.44 1.69
CA PRO A 52 -19.26 -1.62 2.94
C PRO A 52 -19.37 -3.08 3.44
N GLY A 53 -18.38 -3.54 4.21
CA GLY A 53 -18.37 -4.91 4.75
C GLY A 53 -17.93 -6.02 3.77
N THR A 54 -17.59 -5.69 2.52
CA THR A 54 -17.13 -6.67 1.50
C THR A 54 -15.65 -7.06 1.60
N ALA A 55 -15.05 -6.93 2.79
CA ALA A 55 -13.65 -7.26 3.10
C ALA A 55 -12.59 -6.54 2.22
N LYS A 56 -12.90 -5.38 1.62
CA LYS A 56 -11.94 -4.62 0.78
C LYS A 56 -10.68 -4.23 1.55
N SER A 57 -10.84 -3.60 2.71
CA SER A 57 -9.71 -3.16 3.53
C SER A 57 -8.88 -4.34 4.03
N GLU A 58 -9.53 -5.45 4.41
CA GLU A 58 -8.84 -6.65 4.87
C GLU A 58 -8.04 -7.32 3.75
N LEU A 59 -8.61 -7.38 2.54
CA LEU A 59 -7.93 -7.88 1.35
C LEU A 59 -6.65 -7.07 1.05
N VAL A 60 -6.74 -5.73 1.09
CA VAL A 60 -5.58 -4.85 0.89
C VAL A 60 -4.53 -5.07 1.98
N LYS A 61 -4.92 -5.12 3.25
CA LYS A 61 -3.99 -5.36 4.38
C LYS A 61 -3.26 -6.68 4.22
N ARG A 62 -3.98 -7.75 3.90
CA ARG A 62 -3.41 -9.09 3.71
C ARG A 62 -2.45 -9.14 2.52
N PHE A 63 -2.82 -8.51 1.41
CA PHE A 63 -1.97 -8.41 0.23
C PHE A 63 -0.64 -7.69 0.53
N VAL A 64 -0.71 -6.52 1.17
CA VAL A 64 0.48 -5.73 1.53
C VAL A 64 1.39 -6.49 2.50
N LEU A 65 0.80 -7.18 3.48
CA LEU A 65 1.55 -8.03 4.42
C LEU A 65 2.29 -9.15 3.70
N LEU A 66 1.66 -9.81 2.73
CA LEU A 66 2.27 -10.89 1.93
C LEU A 66 3.39 -10.39 1.01
N LEU A 67 3.32 -9.12 0.58
CA LEU A 67 4.42 -8.44 -0.12
C LEU A 67 5.57 -8.01 0.81
N GLY A 68 5.46 -8.26 2.12
CA GLY A 68 6.48 -7.92 3.11
C GLY A 68 6.50 -6.44 3.54
N ALA A 69 5.53 -5.64 3.09
CA ALA A 69 5.36 -4.26 3.54
C ALA A 69 4.56 -4.23 4.84
N ARG A 70 4.96 -3.36 5.77
CA ARG A 70 4.32 -3.24 7.09
C ARG A 70 4.10 -1.78 7.49
N LYS A 71 3.15 -1.59 8.41
CA LYS A 71 2.78 -0.26 8.92
C LYS A 71 3.79 0.28 9.94
N ASP A 72 4.38 -0.60 10.75
CA ASP A 72 5.39 -0.27 11.77
C ASP A 72 6.72 0.19 11.15
N THR A 73 7.08 -0.33 9.98
CA THR A 73 8.24 0.09 9.19
C THR A 73 8.01 1.36 8.36
N GLY A 74 6.76 1.86 8.30
CA GLY A 74 6.37 3.00 7.46
C GLY A 74 6.16 2.65 5.97
N ASP A 75 6.21 1.37 5.60
CA ASP A 75 6.04 0.93 4.21
C ASP A 75 4.57 1.02 3.74
N LEU A 76 3.61 0.88 4.66
CA LEU A 76 2.18 1.01 4.40
C LEU A 76 1.64 2.31 5.02
N PHE A 77 1.18 3.22 4.17
CA PHE A 77 0.32 4.33 4.56
C PHE A 77 -1.14 3.91 4.42
N GLU A 78 -1.87 3.90 5.53
CA GLU A 78 -3.30 3.60 5.57
C GLU A 78 -4.02 4.79 6.19
N TYR A 79 -4.98 5.37 5.47
CA TYR A 79 -5.73 6.53 5.94
C TYR A 79 -7.16 6.49 5.39
N LEU A 80 -8.15 6.84 6.20
CA LEU A 80 -9.55 6.95 5.75
C LEU A 80 -9.84 8.40 5.38
N LEU A 81 -10.04 8.68 4.10
CA LEU A 81 -10.38 10.02 3.65
C LEU A 81 -11.77 10.45 4.17
N THR A 82 -11.84 11.68 4.65
CA THR A 82 -13.08 12.34 5.06
C THR A 82 -13.17 13.70 4.38
N ARG A 83 -14.36 14.32 4.45
CA ARG A 83 -14.57 15.69 3.95
C ARG A 83 -13.75 16.76 4.69
N PHE A 84 -13.14 16.41 5.82
CA PHE A 84 -12.36 17.30 6.68
C PHE A 84 -10.87 16.92 6.71
N THR A 85 -10.45 15.95 5.89
CA THR A 85 -9.04 15.52 5.86
C THR A 85 -8.15 16.67 5.42
N GLU A 86 -7.21 17.02 6.27
CA GLU A 86 -6.21 18.06 6.01
C GLU A 86 -5.00 17.49 5.26
N PRO A 87 -4.34 18.30 4.40
CA PRO A 87 -3.10 17.88 3.75
C PRO A 87 -2.00 17.48 4.74
N SER A 88 -1.96 18.09 5.93
CA SER A 88 -1.02 17.77 7.01
C SER A 88 -1.12 16.32 7.48
N GLU A 89 -2.33 15.73 7.43
CA GLU A 89 -2.58 14.34 7.82
C GLU A 89 -2.06 13.33 6.80
N ILE A 90 -1.98 13.74 5.52
CA ILE A 90 -1.51 12.90 4.42
C ILE A 90 -0.02 13.09 4.16
N PHE A 91 0.45 14.34 4.14
CA PHE A 91 1.81 14.72 3.75
C PHE A 91 2.73 14.99 4.94
N GLY A 92 2.23 14.86 6.16
CA GLY A 92 2.97 15.12 7.39
C GLY A 92 2.84 16.57 7.88
N PRO A 93 2.91 16.78 9.21
CA PRO A 93 2.81 18.11 9.80
C PRO A 93 4.07 18.93 9.51
N VAL A 94 3.92 20.26 9.57
CA VAL A 94 5.06 21.18 9.50
C VAL A 94 6.00 20.95 10.68
N ASN A 95 7.29 20.90 10.41
CA ASN A 95 8.30 20.85 11.46
C ASN A 95 8.44 22.25 12.08
N ILE A 96 7.81 22.45 13.24
CA ILE A 96 7.77 23.76 13.91
C ILE A 96 9.16 24.26 14.29
N LYS A 97 10.09 23.37 14.65
CA LYS A 97 11.45 23.75 15.05
C LYS A 97 12.24 24.32 13.87
N GLU A 98 12.17 23.66 12.72
CA GLU A 98 12.81 24.14 11.50
C GLU A 98 12.11 25.39 10.95
N PHE A 99 10.78 25.46 11.09
CA PHE A 99 10.01 26.62 10.67
C PHE A 99 10.39 27.89 11.44
N GLN A 100 10.60 27.79 12.75
CA GLN A 100 11.11 28.89 13.58
C GLN A 100 12.51 29.35 13.17
N GLN A 101 13.28 28.49 12.48
CA GLN A 101 14.60 28.79 11.93
C GLN A 101 14.54 29.29 10.48
N GLY A 102 13.34 29.56 9.95
CA GLY A 102 13.12 30.05 8.58
C GLY A 102 13.05 28.96 7.51
N SER A 103 13.03 27.68 7.89
CA SER A 103 12.98 26.54 6.96
C SER A 103 11.61 25.87 6.98
N PHE A 104 10.92 25.83 5.83
CA PHE A 104 9.62 25.17 5.71
C PHE A 104 9.79 23.70 5.32
N THR A 105 9.77 22.81 6.31
CA THR A 105 9.86 21.35 6.13
C THR A 105 8.71 20.62 6.82
N ARG A 106 8.54 19.34 6.48
CA ARG A 106 7.51 18.46 7.06
C ARG A 106 8.14 17.20 7.64
N THR A 107 7.53 16.70 8.71
CA THR A 107 7.84 15.38 9.29
C THR A 107 7.12 14.31 8.47
N ILE A 108 7.87 13.56 7.64
CA ILE A 108 7.31 12.69 6.60
C ILE A 108 7.52 11.20 6.84
N GLU A 109 8.14 10.80 7.96
CA GLU A 109 8.56 9.42 8.26
C GLU A 109 7.39 8.41 8.24
N ARG A 110 6.17 8.86 8.54
CA ARG A 110 4.95 8.04 8.52
C ARG A 110 3.85 8.65 7.63
N ALA A 111 4.26 9.48 6.68
CA ALA A 111 3.38 10.15 5.74
C ALA A 111 3.37 9.46 4.37
N LEU A 112 2.35 9.75 3.57
CA LEU A 112 2.17 9.20 2.23
C LEU A 112 3.45 9.25 1.36
N PRO A 113 4.24 10.35 1.32
CA PRO A 113 5.41 10.44 0.43
C PRO A 113 6.53 9.43 0.71
N LYS A 114 6.58 8.83 1.90
CA LYS A 114 7.61 7.85 2.28
C LYS A 114 7.13 6.40 2.20
N ALA A 115 5.83 6.17 2.01
CA ALA A 115 5.28 4.83 1.95
C ALA A 115 5.59 4.13 0.63
N LYS A 116 5.75 2.81 0.68
CA LYS A 116 5.86 1.95 -0.50
C LYS A 116 4.49 1.61 -1.08
N VAL A 117 3.49 1.48 -0.20
CA VAL A 117 2.09 1.23 -0.56
C VAL A 117 1.20 2.21 0.19
N ALA A 118 0.23 2.79 -0.53
CA ALA A 118 -0.79 3.65 0.03
C ALA A 118 -2.18 3.03 -0.14
N PHE A 119 -2.95 3.00 0.94
CA PHE A 119 -4.36 2.64 0.95
C PHE A 119 -5.16 3.80 1.55
N LEU A 120 -6.10 4.33 0.76
CA LEU A 120 -6.88 5.53 1.04
C LEU A 120 -8.39 5.22 1.07
#